data_AF-A0A8X7T2U3-F1
#
_entry.id   AF-A0A8X7T2U3-F1
#
_cell.length_a   1.000
_cell.length_b   1.000
_cell.length_c   1.000
_cell.angle_alpha   90.00
_cell.angle_beta   90.00
_cell.angle_gamma   90.00
#
_symmetry.space_group_name_H-M   'P 1'
#
loop_
_entity.id
_entity.type
_entity.pdbx_description
1 polymer ?
#
loop_
_entity_poly.entity_id
_entity_poly.type
_entity_poly.pdbx_seq_one_letter_code
_entity_poly.pdbx_strand_id
1 'polypeptide(L)'
;MSRRSKREGSADYQELPLTADDVSAPSSSYPPQSGTGLRLGGGLSSSRRRSLLNGRNLCRLCLLSPVLVILGLVAWYAVVRGLRPLANLFTYGTRPLWDHQPETDPNIFIPHFYAEGVRPDDQAACARHNVTLRPNTASSSPRRLIDATIVSTEIDLLEIRFRELEDVVDTFVIVESERTFMGTAKNLSFAMNRGRFAKWEGKIQYLSTPGRELKPGEDPFNVEREMRQAVTDFLKTKVQPTNTDLVFMSDVDEIPASHSLALLKACNFPLPIHLQLRQFVYSFEYPTDSRSWRAQMHEWRGGPPLTEYMHSKATNRTLADAGWHCSFCFRSISDFVFKMSSYSHSDRLFGNKNYQKLLNPAEIQRKVCTGEDVFGLLPEVYTWAELLWRWNGPVKSTSAVGVPKAVIQDSERFSDHHNSSDVEQSTSEPSSEKDDEVSLFTTSRFVARTTSIFNSSGRGITWHLVLRRLTGLDQTGRGKRAAALIRVTAPSNPAFP
;
A
#
# COMPACT_ATOMS: atom_id res chain seq x y z
N MET A 1 -3.24 -15.27 17.16
CA MET A 1 -2.02 -15.75 16.46
C MET A 1 -1.47 -14.69 15.46
N SER A 2 -1.39 -13.41 15.83
CA SER A 2 -0.98 -12.31 14.92
C SER A 2 0.13 -11.42 15.49
N ARG A 3 0.96 -11.94 16.40
CA ARG A 3 2.05 -11.16 17.03
C ARG A 3 3.45 -11.49 16.50
N ARG A 4 3.59 -12.33 15.47
CA ARG A 4 4.92 -12.87 15.08
C ARG A 4 5.65 -12.15 13.93
N SER A 5 5.05 -11.15 13.29
CA SER A 5 5.67 -10.48 12.12
C SER A 5 6.10 -9.01 12.35
N LYS A 6 5.82 -8.43 13.53
CA LYS A 6 6.16 -7.01 13.82
C LYS A 6 6.96 -6.80 15.11
N ARG A 7 7.96 -7.64 15.39
CA ARG A 7 8.99 -7.27 16.38
C ARG A 7 10.30 -7.06 15.66
N GLU A 8 10.68 -5.79 15.64
CA GLU A 8 11.96 -5.24 15.26
C GLU A 8 13.11 -5.93 15.99
N GLY A 9 14.24 -6.03 15.28
CA GLY A 9 15.51 -6.43 15.86
C GLY A 9 15.97 -5.39 16.87
N SER A 10 15.81 -5.71 18.15
CA SER A 10 16.70 -5.27 19.20
C SER A 10 17.71 -6.39 19.43
N ALA A 11 18.99 -6.07 19.34
CA ALA A 11 20.07 -6.97 19.74
C ALA A 11 19.84 -7.38 21.21
N ASP A 12 19.88 -8.67 21.51
CA ASP A 12 19.86 -9.16 22.89
C ASP A 12 21.07 -10.03 23.19
N TYR A 13 21.62 -9.73 24.36
CA TYR A 13 22.76 -10.34 25.03
C TYR A 13 22.49 -11.80 25.43
N GLN A 14 23.59 -12.56 25.55
CA GLN A 14 23.62 -13.95 26.04
C GLN A 14 23.13 -14.08 27.48
N GLU A 15 22.34 -15.12 27.78
CA GLU A 15 22.43 -15.91 29.02
C GLU A 15 22.08 -17.39 28.79
N LEU A 16 22.79 -18.27 29.51
CA LEU A 16 22.74 -19.74 29.55
C LEU A 16 21.98 -20.20 30.83
N PRO A 17 21.69 -21.52 31.04
CA PRO A 17 20.37 -22.04 31.40
C PRO A 17 20.22 -22.47 32.87
N LEU A 18 18.97 -22.70 33.32
CA LEU A 18 18.67 -23.50 34.51
C LEU A 18 17.45 -24.43 34.31
N THR A 19 17.47 -25.51 35.09
CA THR A 19 16.96 -26.86 34.85
C THR A 19 15.58 -27.15 35.45
N ALA A 20 15.01 -28.30 35.04
CA ALA A 20 13.81 -28.95 35.52
C ALA A 20 14.00 -29.67 36.88
N ASP A 21 12.87 -30.00 37.54
CA ASP A 21 12.57 -31.10 38.50
C ASP A 21 11.36 -30.67 39.39
N ASP A 22 10.44 -31.48 39.93
CA ASP A 22 9.91 -32.83 39.68
C ASP A 22 8.67 -33.04 40.63
N VAL A 23 7.83 -34.07 40.34
CA VAL A 23 7.17 -34.98 41.32
C VAL A 23 5.87 -34.62 42.13
N SER A 24 4.76 -35.22 41.66
CA SER A 24 3.81 -36.19 42.30
C SER A 24 2.70 -35.82 43.34
N ALA A 25 1.58 -36.58 43.21
CA ALA A 25 0.40 -36.70 44.09
C ALA A 25 0.57 -37.76 45.20
N PRO A 26 -0.39 -37.94 46.15
CA PRO A 26 -1.34 -39.05 45.99
C PRO A 26 -2.74 -38.87 46.63
N SER A 27 -3.54 -39.93 46.43
CA SER A 27 -4.95 -40.20 46.73
C SER A 27 -5.21 -40.97 48.02
N SER A 28 -6.46 -40.91 48.52
CA SER A 28 -7.24 -41.95 49.26
C SER A 28 -8.63 -41.36 49.57
N SER A 29 -9.75 -42.00 49.90
CA SER A 29 -10.36 -43.34 49.71
C SER A 29 -11.71 -43.28 50.48
N TYR A 30 -12.80 -43.73 49.85
CA TYR A 30 -14.21 -43.93 50.31
C TYR A 30 -14.37 -44.98 51.46
N PRO A 31 -15.58 -45.51 51.86
CA PRO A 31 -16.98 -45.02 52.14
C PRO A 31 -17.56 -45.69 53.46
N PRO A 32 -18.83 -46.21 53.57
CA PRO A 32 -20.22 -45.66 53.51
C PRO A 32 -21.10 -46.00 54.75
N GLN A 33 -22.39 -45.56 54.79
CA GLN A 33 -23.60 -46.43 54.76
C GLN A 33 -24.89 -45.83 55.38
N SER A 34 -26.00 -46.03 54.61
CA SER A 34 -27.38 -46.43 55.00
C SER A 34 -28.27 -45.48 55.83
N GLY A 35 -29.60 -45.44 55.75
CA GLY A 35 -30.68 -46.19 55.08
C GLY A 35 -31.99 -45.96 55.88
N THR A 36 -33.17 -46.25 55.28
CA THR A 36 -34.58 -46.14 55.82
C THR A 36 -35.28 -44.77 55.66
N GLY A 37 -36.55 -44.60 55.30
CA GLY A 37 -37.66 -45.50 54.94
C GLY A 37 -39.04 -44.84 55.25
N LEU A 38 -39.91 -44.70 54.23
CA LEU A 38 -41.40 -44.61 54.25
C LEU A 38 -42.18 -43.51 55.02
N ARG A 39 -43.05 -42.77 54.30
CA ARG A 39 -44.54 -42.92 54.32
C ARG A 39 -45.26 -41.92 53.38
N LEU A 40 -46.29 -42.42 52.69
CA LEU A 40 -47.30 -41.68 51.91
C LEU A 40 -48.55 -41.43 52.77
N GLY A 41 -49.17 -40.25 52.63
CA GLY A 41 -50.49 -39.92 53.18
C GLY A 41 -50.88 -38.48 52.87
N GLY A 42 -51.96 -38.30 52.10
CA GLY A 42 -52.34 -37.04 51.44
C GLY A 42 -53.14 -36.05 52.28
N GLY A 43 -53.43 -34.89 51.67
CA GLY A 43 -54.32 -33.86 52.19
C GLY A 43 -54.20 -32.55 51.40
N LEU A 44 -55.23 -32.24 50.62
CA LEU A 44 -55.35 -31.09 49.74
C LEU A 44 -55.16 -29.73 50.45
N SER A 45 -54.46 -28.80 49.81
CA SER A 45 -54.78 -27.37 49.92
C SER A 45 -54.37 -26.61 48.66
N SER A 46 -55.38 -26.18 47.92
CA SER A 46 -55.27 -25.31 46.76
C SER A 46 -54.83 -23.90 47.18
N SER A 47 -53.59 -23.52 46.87
CA SER A 47 -53.21 -22.10 46.81
C SER A 47 -52.93 -21.71 45.36
N ARG A 48 -53.74 -20.77 44.84
CA ARG A 48 -53.53 -20.10 43.57
C ARG A 48 -52.18 -19.37 43.61
N ARG A 49 -51.13 -19.95 43.03
CA ARG A 49 -49.94 -19.18 42.66
C ARG A 49 -50.27 -18.34 41.43
N ARG A 50 -50.61 -17.07 41.65
CA ARG A 50 -50.54 -16.05 40.60
C ARG A 50 -49.09 -15.99 40.11
N SER A 51 -48.89 -16.38 38.85
CA SER A 51 -47.64 -16.14 38.12
C SER A 51 -47.46 -14.63 37.97
N LEU A 52 -46.70 -14.03 38.87
CA LEU A 52 -46.13 -12.69 38.68
C LEU A 52 -44.89 -12.86 37.80
N LEU A 53 -45.09 -12.84 36.48
CA LEU A 53 -44.03 -12.47 35.56
C LEU A 53 -43.72 -10.97 35.81
N ASN A 54 -42.80 -10.72 36.74
CA ASN A 54 -42.27 -9.39 37.01
C ASN A 54 -41.80 -8.74 35.70
N GLY A 55 -42.23 -7.50 35.40
CA GLY A 55 -41.85 -6.76 34.19
C GLY A 55 -40.34 -6.60 33.96
N ARG A 56 -39.52 -6.81 35.00
CA ARG A 56 -38.04 -6.90 34.90
C ARG A 56 -37.54 -8.13 34.12
N ASN A 57 -38.26 -9.25 34.17
CA ASN A 57 -37.90 -10.48 33.44
C ASN A 57 -38.31 -10.41 31.98
N LEU A 58 -39.38 -9.68 31.65
CA LEU A 58 -39.80 -9.43 30.27
C LEU A 58 -38.77 -8.58 29.51
N CYS A 59 -38.21 -7.55 30.16
CA CYS A 59 -37.17 -6.70 29.59
C CYS A 59 -35.83 -7.45 29.37
N ARG A 60 -35.50 -8.41 30.26
CA ARG A 60 -34.36 -9.33 30.06
C ARG A 60 -34.58 -10.32 28.92
N LEU A 61 -35.79 -10.85 28.75
CA LEU A 61 -36.13 -11.70 27.59
C LEU A 61 -36.08 -10.92 26.26
N CYS A 62 -36.51 -9.65 26.26
CA CYS A 62 -36.47 -8.80 25.06
C CYS A 62 -35.03 -8.41 24.63
N LEU A 63 -34.05 -8.41 25.54
CA LEU A 63 -32.63 -8.19 25.21
C LEU A 63 -31.87 -9.50 24.90
N LEU A 64 -32.29 -10.63 25.49
CA LEU A 64 -31.71 -11.95 25.20
C LEU A 64 -32.09 -12.44 23.79
N SER A 65 -33.29 -12.09 23.29
CA SER A 65 -33.75 -12.53 21.97
C SER A 65 -32.90 -11.99 20.80
N PRO A 66 -32.58 -10.68 20.71
CA PRO A 66 -31.68 -10.16 19.67
C PRO A 66 -30.26 -10.72 19.79
N VAL A 67 -29.72 -10.85 21.01
CA VAL A 67 -28.38 -11.37 21.24
C VAL A 67 -28.29 -12.83 20.81
N LEU A 68 -29.27 -13.66 21.13
CA LEU A 68 -29.31 -15.06 20.70
C LEU A 68 -29.53 -15.20 19.19
N VAL A 69 -30.28 -14.31 18.56
CA VAL A 69 -30.41 -14.26 17.09
C VAL A 69 -29.09 -13.86 16.45
N ILE A 70 -28.38 -12.85 16.97
CA ILE A 70 -27.06 -12.44 16.49
C ILE A 70 -26.06 -13.58 16.68
N LEU A 71 -26.01 -14.21 17.86
CA LEU A 71 -25.14 -15.35 18.13
C LEU A 71 -25.47 -16.54 17.23
N GLY A 72 -26.75 -16.79 16.96
CA GLY A 72 -27.23 -17.81 16.03
C GLY A 72 -26.82 -17.52 14.58
N LEU A 73 -26.94 -16.27 14.13
CA LEU A 73 -26.50 -15.84 12.80
C LEU A 73 -24.97 -15.89 12.66
N VAL A 74 -24.23 -15.52 13.71
CA VAL A 74 -22.76 -15.63 13.75
C VAL A 74 -22.34 -17.09 13.73
N ALA A 75 -22.98 -17.96 14.52
CA ALA A 75 -22.70 -19.40 14.52
C ALA A 75 -23.06 -20.05 13.17
N TRP A 76 -24.21 -19.70 12.59
CA TRP A 76 -24.62 -20.13 11.25
C TRP A 76 -23.60 -19.69 10.19
N TYR A 77 -23.21 -18.41 10.22
CA TYR A 77 -22.20 -17.88 9.31
C TYR A 77 -20.83 -18.56 9.51
N ALA A 78 -20.43 -18.86 10.76
CA ALA A 78 -19.22 -19.60 11.10
C ALA A 78 -19.21 -21.01 10.50
N VAL A 79 -20.34 -21.70 10.59
CA VAL A 79 -20.52 -23.07 10.09
C VAL A 79 -20.56 -23.09 8.56
N VAL A 80 -21.26 -22.15 7.93
CA VAL A 80 -21.45 -22.12 6.46
C VAL A 80 -20.22 -21.58 5.72
N ARG A 81 -19.53 -20.57 6.27
CA ARG A 81 -18.40 -19.89 5.61
C ARG A 81 -17.02 -20.24 6.19
N GLY A 82 -16.99 -21.01 7.28
CA GLY A 82 -15.78 -21.34 8.04
C GLY A 82 -15.40 -20.27 9.07
N LEU A 83 -14.47 -20.61 9.96
CA LEU A 83 -14.04 -19.73 11.06
C LEU A 83 -13.17 -18.54 10.62
N ARG A 84 -12.57 -18.56 9.42
CA ARG A 84 -11.61 -17.53 8.98
C ARG A 84 -12.25 -16.20 8.57
N PRO A 85 -13.37 -16.14 7.83
CA PRO A 85 -14.07 -14.87 7.58
C PRO A 85 -14.49 -14.17 8.87
N LEU A 86 -14.92 -14.93 9.89
CA LEU A 86 -15.18 -14.39 11.22
C LEU A 86 -13.90 -13.97 11.92
N ALA A 87 -12.83 -14.77 11.89
CA ALA A 87 -11.56 -14.39 12.47
C ALA A 87 -10.99 -13.12 11.82
N ASN A 88 -11.12 -12.94 10.51
CA ASN A 88 -10.73 -11.73 9.80
C ASN A 88 -11.63 -10.56 10.18
N LEU A 89 -12.95 -10.75 10.20
CA LEU A 89 -13.91 -9.73 10.66
C LEU A 89 -13.62 -9.30 12.10
N PHE A 90 -13.36 -10.23 13.01
CA PHE A 90 -13.00 -9.90 14.39
C PHE A 90 -11.61 -9.30 14.48
N THR A 91 -10.60 -9.79 13.75
CA THR A 91 -9.23 -9.26 13.85
C THR A 91 -9.18 -7.84 13.27
N TYR A 92 -9.60 -7.65 12.02
CA TYR A 92 -9.57 -6.35 11.36
C TYR A 92 -10.66 -5.42 11.90
N GLY A 93 -11.86 -5.94 12.12
CA GLY A 93 -13.00 -5.22 12.71
C GLY A 93 -12.97 -5.09 14.23
N THR A 94 -11.88 -5.47 14.92
CA THR A 94 -11.55 -4.96 16.27
C THR A 94 -10.21 -4.24 16.34
N ARG A 95 -9.46 -4.17 15.22
CA ARG A 95 -8.10 -3.64 15.16
C ARG A 95 -7.95 -2.24 15.77
N PRO A 96 -8.83 -1.25 15.47
CA PRO A 96 -8.87 0.04 16.15
C PRO A 96 -8.92 0.03 17.70
N LEU A 97 -9.26 -1.09 18.35
CA LEU A 97 -9.25 -1.20 19.81
C LEU A 97 -7.88 -1.57 20.40
N TRP A 98 -7.00 -2.19 19.62
CA TRP A 98 -5.77 -2.81 20.14
C TRP A 98 -4.52 -2.61 19.27
N ASP A 99 -4.66 -2.04 18.08
CA ASP A 99 -3.57 -1.62 17.20
C ASP A 99 -3.67 -0.12 16.94
N HIS A 100 -2.52 0.52 16.84
CA HIS A 100 -2.41 1.96 16.56
C HIS A 100 -1.44 2.16 15.41
N GLN A 101 -1.49 3.34 14.79
CA GLN A 101 -0.51 3.66 13.76
C GLN A 101 0.88 3.47 14.35
N PRO A 102 1.78 2.73 13.67
CA PRO A 102 3.06 2.40 14.25
C PRO A 102 3.82 3.69 14.53
N GLU A 103 4.33 3.85 15.76
CA GLU A 103 5.34 4.87 16.07
C GLU A 103 6.59 4.72 15.17
N THR A 104 6.70 3.56 14.53
CA THR A 104 7.74 3.19 13.57
C THR A 104 7.51 3.77 12.18
N ASP A 105 6.42 4.46 11.86
CA ASP A 105 6.32 5.23 10.61
C ASP A 105 7.19 6.51 10.68
N PRO A 106 7.73 7.02 9.56
CA PRO A 106 8.33 8.35 9.51
C PRO A 106 7.29 9.43 9.88
N ASN A 107 7.67 10.37 10.74
CA ASN A 107 6.75 11.34 11.32
C ASN A 107 7.15 12.81 11.08
N ILE A 108 8.26 13.07 10.38
CA ILE A 108 8.72 14.41 10.01
C ILE A 108 8.49 14.61 8.51
N PHE A 109 7.41 15.29 8.16
CA PHE A 109 7.07 15.60 6.77
C PHE A 109 7.73 16.90 6.32
N ILE A 110 8.54 16.81 5.27
CA ILE A 110 9.12 17.95 4.56
C ILE A 110 8.12 18.34 3.46
N PRO A 111 7.55 19.56 3.51
CA PRO A 111 6.65 20.04 2.46
C PRO A 111 7.38 20.08 1.12
N HIS A 112 6.71 19.63 0.07
CA HIS A 112 7.25 19.61 -1.29
C HIS A 112 6.63 20.75 -2.11
N PHE A 113 7.44 21.77 -2.41
CA PHE A 113 6.99 22.95 -3.15
C PHE A 113 7.26 22.79 -4.65
N TYR A 114 6.41 22.03 -5.32
CA TYR A 114 6.42 21.84 -6.77
C TYR A 114 5.23 22.54 -7.44
N ALA A 115 5.47 23.06 -8.64
CA ALA A 115 4.45 23.49 -9.57
C ALA A 115 5.00 23.38 -11.01
N GLU A 116 4.12 23.11 -11.97
CA GLU A 116 4.50 23.08 -13.38
C GLU A 116 5.10 24.44 -13.81
N GLY A 117 6.18 24.39 -14.59
CA GLY A 117 6.94 25.57 -15.01
C GLY A 117 7.88 26.15 -13.93
N VAL A 118 7.81 25.67 -12.68
CA VAL A 118 8.76 26.05 -11.63
C VAL A 118 9.89 25.04 -11.57
N ARG A 119 11.13 25.52 -11.73
CA ARG A 119 12.31 24.65 -11.68
C ARG A 119 12.45 23.94 -10.32
N PRO A 120 12.69 22.62 -10.29
CA PRO A 120 12.86 21.86 -9.05
C PRO A 120 14.32 21.81 -8.57
N ASP A 121 15.29 22.24 -9.38
CA ASP A 121 16.71 21.89 -9.26
C ASP A 121 17.66 23.11 -9.12
N ASP A 122 17.12 24.30 -8.84
CA ASP A 122 17.88 25.54 -8.75
C ASP A 122 18.02 26.06 -7.31
N GLN A 123 18.81 27.14 -7.14
CA GLN A 123 19.02 27.76 -5.84
C GLN A 123 17.71 28.23 -5.19
N ALA A 124 16.74 28.69 -5.98
CA ALA A 124 15.44 29.11 -5.48
C ALA A 124 14.63 27.91 -4.99
N ALA A 125 14.69 26.76 -5.68
CA ALA A 125 14.07 25.51 -5.27
C ALA A 125 14.61 25.03 -3.94
N CYS A 126 15.94 25.01 -3.76
CA CYS A 126 16.53 24.64 -2.48
C CYS A 126 16.13 25.62 -1.36
N ALA A 127 16.16 26.92 -1.63
CA ALA A 127 15.78 27.94 -0.66
C ALA A 127 14.32 27.82 -0.19
N ARG A 128 13.37 27.45 -1.07
CA ARG A 128 11.97 27.18 -0.69
C ARG A 128 11.83 26.06 0.35
N HIS A 129 12.80 25.15 0.39
CA HIS A 129 12.84 24.02 1.32
C HIS A 129 13.82 24.25 2.50
N ASN A 130 14.30 25.48 2.69
CA ASN A 130 15.29 25.84 3.71
C ASN A 130 16.60 25.03 3.64
N VAL A 131 16.99 24.62 2.43
CA VAL A 131 18.27 23.93 2.16
C VAL A 131 19.07 24.71 1.13
N THR A 132 20.38 24.48 1.08
CA THR A 132 21.25 25.10 0.08
C THR A 132 21.34 24.24 -1.17
N LEU A 133 21.64 24.87 -2.30
CA LEU A 133 22.08 24.16 -3.50
C LEU A 133 23.40 23.46 -3.18
N ARG A 134 23.55 22.20 -3.61
CA ARG A 134 24.83 21.50 -3.46
C ARG A 134 25.88 22.25 -4.30
N PRO A 135 27.09 22.48 -3.77
CA PRO A 135 28.13 23.17 -4.51
C PRO A 135 28.58 22.32 -5.71
N ASN A 136 28.44 22.87 -6.92
CA ASN A 136 29.10 22.33 -8.10
C ASN A 136 30.58 22.67 -8.02
N THR A 137 31.39 21.81 -7.39
CA THR A 137 32.83 22.02 -7.42
C THR A 137 33.39 21.54 -8.76
N ALA A 138 34.10 22.40 -9.48
CA ALA A 138 34.72 22.10 -10.78
C ALA A 138 35.74 20.94 -10.75
N SER A 139 36.07 20.44 -9.55
CA SER A 139 37.01 19.35 -9.27
C SER A 139 36.34 17.98 -9.05
N SER A 140 35.02 17.93 -8.83
CA SER A 140 34.27 16.68 -8.64
C SER A 140 33.44 16.37 -9.88
N SER A 141 33.50 15.12 -10.36
CA SER A 141 32.54 14.64 -11.38
C SER A 141 31.10 14.90 -10.93
N PRO A 142 30.16 15.19 -11.85
CA PRO A 142 28.76 15.37 -11.50
C PRO A 142 28.25 14.18 -10.67
N ARG A 143 27.60 14.48 -9.55
CA ARG A 143 26.99 13.48 -8.65
C ARG A 143 25.98 12.66 -9.44
N ARG A 144 26.17 11.34 -9.49
CA ARG A 144 25.22 10.46 -10.18
C ARG A 144 24.02 10.18 -9.29
N LEU A 145 22.87 10.06 -9.92
CA LEU A 145 21.66 9.50 -9.33
C LEU A 145 21.44 8.11 -9.93
N ILE A 146 21.45 7.11 -9.05
CA ILE A 146 21.31 5.70 -9.36
C ILE A 146 19.96 5.23 -8.86
N ASP A 147 19.13 4.75 -9.75
CA ASP A 147 17.84 4.14 -9.44
C ASP A 147 17.99 2.63 -9.32
N ALA A 148 17.86 2.06 -8.11
CA ALA A 148 17.97 0.62 -7.88
C ALA A 148 16.61 0.00 -7.60
N THR A 149 16.26 -1.03 -8.36
CA THR A 149 14.94 -1.67 -8.30
C THR A 149 15.02 -3.17 -8.54
N ILE A 150 14.24 -3.90 -7.77
CA ILE A 150 13.98 -5.33 -7.96
C ILE A 150 12.75 -5.51 -8.87
N VAL A 151 12.87 -6.34 -9.91
CA VAL A 151 11.81 -6.56 -10.91
C VAL A 151 11.36 -8.02 -10.90
N SER A 152 10.06 -8.23 -11.03
CA SER A 152 9.46 -9.56 -11.18
C SER A 152 8.64 -9.68 -12.46
N THR A 153 7.37 -9.24 -12.47
CA THR A 153 6.46 -9.34 -13.64
C THR A 153 5.94 -7.98 -14.09
N GLU A 154 6.20 -6.94 -13.31
CA GLU A 154 5.73 -5.55 -13.47
C GLU A 154 6.44 -4.79 -14.62
N ILE A 155 6.55 -5.36 -15.81
CA ILE A 155 7.30 -4.75 -16.94
C ILE A 155 6.68 -3.43 -17.42
N ASP A 156 5.35 -3.31 -17.40
CA ASP A 156 4.66 -2.08 -17.78
C ASP A 156 4.93 -0.94 -16.77
N LEU A 157 4.91 -1.24 -15.46
CA LEU A 157 5.27 -0.28 -14.42
C LEU A 157 6.75 0.12 -14.49
N LEU A 158 7.64 -0.83 -14.81
CA LEU A 158 9.05 -0.55 -15.03
C LEU A 158 9.25 0.42 -16.21
N GLU A 159 8.49 0.25 -17.30
CA GLU A 159 8.58 1.17 -18.44
C GLU A 159 8.04 2.56 -18.11
N ILE A 160 6.91 2.66 -17.38
CA ILE A 160 6.38 3.92 -16.88
C ILE A 160 7.44 4.63 -16.02
N ARG A 161 8.11 3.88 -15.12
CA ARG A 161 9.20 4.38 -14.28
C ARG A 161 10.37 4.92 -15.11
N PHE A 162 10.85 4.17 -16.11
CA PHE A 162 11.96 4.60 -16.97
C PHE A 162 11.61 5.90 -17.71
N ARG A 163 10.41 5.97 -18.29
CA ARG A 163 9.94 7.18 -18.97
C ARG A 163 9.81 8.35 -18.03
N GLU A 164 9.30 8.15 -16.82
CA GLU A 164 9.23 9.21 -15.80
C GLU A 164 10.62 9.75 -15.47
N LEU A 165 11.60 8.87 -15.28
CA LEU A 165 12.91 9.19 -14.69
C LEU A 165 14.05 9.43 -15.67
N GLU A 166 13.82 9.27 -16.98
CA GLU A 166 14.89 9.27 -17.99
C GLU A 166 15.76 10.52 -18.02
N ASP A 167 15.21 11.68 -17.64
CA ASP A 167 15.90 12.97 -17.67
C ASP A 167 16.74 13.26 -16.41
N VAL A 168 16.49 12.53 -15.31
CA VAL A 168 17.08 12.82 -13.99
C VAL A 168 18.01 11.71 -13.50
N VAL A 169 17.71 10.46 -13.84
CA VAL A 169 18.49 9.28 -13.47
C VAL A 169 19.65 9.07 -14.45
N ASP A 170 20.83 8.84 -13.90
CA ASP A 170 22.04 8.57 -14.67
C ASP A 170 22.22 7.07 -14.92
N THR A 171 21.85 6.23 -13.94
CA THR A 171 21.98 4.77 -14.01
C THR A 171 20.74 4.08 -13.45
N PHE A 172 20.18 3.13 -14.20
CA PHE A 172 19.14 2.21 -13.74
C PHE A 172 19.76 0.87 -13.38
N VAL A 173 19.69 0.47 -12.12
CA VAL A 173 20.13 -0.81 -11.60
C VAL A 173 18.93 -1.74 -11.50
N ILE A 174 18.89 -2.74 -12.38
CA ILE A 174 17.79 -3.71 -12.48
C ILE A 174 18.28 -5.06 -11.97
N VAL A 175 17.63 -5.57 -10.93
CA VAL A 175 17.91 -6.89 -10.38
C VAL A 175 16.66 -7.77 -10.50
N GLU A 176 16.81 -8.93 -11.11
CA GLU A 176 15.74 -9.93 -11.18
C GLU A 176 16.25 -11.32 -10.80
N SER A 177 15.32 -12.22 -10.49
CA SER A 177 15.60 -13.59 -10.02
C SER A 177 14.90 -14.63 -10.89
N GLU A 178 15.53 -15.78 -11.09
CA GLU A 178 14.93 -16.98 -11.71
C GLU A 178 13.89 -17.66 -10.79
N ARG A 179 13.77 -17.19 -9.54
CA ARG A 179 12.77 -17.64 -8.58
C ARG A 179 12.02 -16.50 -7.92
N THR A 180 10.77 -16.76 -7.54
CA THR A 180 9.94 -15.86 -6.74
C THR A 180 10.42 -15.81 -5.28
N PHE A 181 9.88 -14.90 -4.46
CA PHE A 181 10.15 -14.91 -3.00
C PHE A 181 9.57 -16.15 -2.31
N MET A 182 8.63 -16.83 -2.96
CA MET A 182 8.14 -18.16 -2.55
C MET A 182 9.06 -19.31 -3.00
N GLY A 183 10.15 -19.01 -3.69
CA GLY A 183 11.12 -20.01 -4.19
C GLY A 183 10.66 -20.78 -5.42
N THR A 184 9.49 -20.45 -6.00
CA THR A 184 9.02 -21.07 -7.25
C THR A 184 9.78 -20.54 -8.44
N ALA A 185 10.11 -21.41 -9.41
CA ALA A 185 10.78 -21.00 -10.64
C ALA A 185 9.93 -20.01 -11.44
N LYS A 186 10.57 -19.00 -12.01
CA LYS A 186 9.96 -18.00 -12.89
C LYS A 186 10.91 -17.62 -14.01
N ASN A 187 10.34 -17.18 -15.12
CA ASN A 187 11.13 -16.60 -16.18
C ASN A 187 11.68 -15.22 -15.77
N LEU A 188 12.77 -14.83 -16.41
CA LEU A 188 13.40 -13.52 -16.29
C LEU A 188 12.63 -12.51 -17.16
N SER A 189 11.54 -11.98 -16.62
CA SER A 189 10.61 -11.11 -17.36
C SER A 189 11.31 -9.89 -17.94
N PHE A 190 12.27 -9.28 -17.25
CA PHE A 190 13.00 -8.13 -17.80
C PHE A 190 13.92 -8.59 -18.93
N ALA A 191 14.71 -9.66 -18.76
CA ALA A 191 15.56 -10.19 -19.82
C ALA A 191 14.78 -10.51 -21.09
N MET A 192 13.62 -11.16 -20.98
CA MET A 192 12.76 -11.49 -22.11
C MET A 192 12.19 -10.25 -22.82
N ASN A 193 12.02 -9.15 -22.08
CA ASN A 193 11.43 -7.90 -22.57
C ASN A 193 12.46 -6.78 -22.75
N ARG A 194 13.76 -7.06 -22.67
CA ARG A 194 14.83 -6.06 -22.65
C ARG A 194 14.81 -5.13 -23.86
N GLY A 195 14.34 -5.64 -25.01
CA GLY A 195 14.13 -4.84 -26.22
C GLY A 195 13.22 -3.61 -26.02
N ARG A 196 12.24 -3.68 -25.10
CA ARG A 196 11.39 -2.53 -24.74
C ARG A 196 12.17 -1.37 -24.12
N PHE A 197 13.35 -1.66 -23.56
CA PHE A 197 14.19 -0.70 -22.85
C PHE A 197 15.42 -0.26 -23.63
N ALA A 198 15.52 -0.62 -24.93
CA ALA A 198 16.69 -0.36 -25.77
C ALA A 198 17.12 1.12 -25.80
N LYS A 199 16.17 2.06 -25.69
CA LYS A 199 16.43 3.50 -25.59
C LYS A 199 17.36 3.87 -24.42
N TRP A 200 17.28 3.12 -23.32
CA TRP A 200 18.03 3.38 -22.09
C TRP A 200 19.16 2.37 -21.86
N GLU A 201 19.49 1.53 -22.83
CA GLU A 201 20.48 0.45 -22.66
C GLU A 201 21.82 0.97 -22.12
N GLY A 202 22.27 2.15 -22.56
CA GLY A 202 23.49 2.79 -22.04
C GLY A 202 23.43 3.24 -20.58
N LYS A 203 22.24 3.32 -19.97
CA LYS A 203 22.01 3.63 -18.56
C LYS A 203 21.75 2.39 -17.70
N ILE A 204 21.54 1.21 -18.29
CA ILE A 204 21.10 0.02 -17.57
C ILE A 204 22.30 -0.78 -17.04
N GLN A 205 22.25 -1.11 -15.75
CA GLN A 205 23.12 -2.08 -15.08
C GLN A 205 22.25 -3.23 -14.60
N TYR A 206 22.48 -4.43 -15.14
CA TYR A 206 21.57 -5.55 -14.99
C TYR A 206 22.22 -6.73 -14.23
N LEU A 207 21.48 -7.29 -13.27
CA LEU A 207 21.83 -8.52 -12.57
C LEU A 207 20.66 -9.51 -12.60
N SER A 208 20.90 -10.69 -13.16
CA SER A 208 20.08 -11.88 -12.91
C SER A 208 20.65 -12.70 -11.77
N THR A 209 19.81 -13.16 -10.86
CA THR A 209 20.18 -14.07 -9.77
C THR A 209 19.46 -15.42 -9.92
N PRO A 210 20.09 -16.56 -9.60
CA PRO A 210 19.42 -17.86 -9.67
C PRO A 210 18.31 -18.02 -8.61
N GLY A 211 18.35 -17.19 -7.55
CA GLY A 211 17.49 -17.36 -6.39
C GLY A 211 17.68 -18.72 -5.70
N ARG A 212 16.75 -19.07 -4.82
CA ARG A 212 16.73 -20.41 -4.20
C ARG A 212 15.31 -20.82 -3.84
N GLU A 213 15.15 -22.11 -3.54
CA GLU A 213 13.91 -22.63 -2.97
C GLU A 213 13.72 -22.19 -1.52
N LEU A 214 12.46 -22.03 -1.14
CA LEU A 214 12.08 -21.76 0.23
C LEU A 214 12.16 -23.07 1.02
N LYS A 215 12.84 -23.05 2.17
CA LYS A 215 12.89 -24.22 3.05
C LYS A 215 11.51 -24.45 3.68
N PRO A 216 11.12 -25.69 4.00
CA PRO A 216 9.84 -25.95 4.67
C PRO A 216 9.68 -25.11 5.96
N GLY A 217 8.63 -24.29 6.02
CA GLY A 217 8.33 -23.43 7.17
C GLY A 217 9.18 -22.15 7.27
N GLU A 218 10.02 -21.86 6.27
CA GLU A 218 10.78 -20.62 6.22
C GLU A 218 9.90 -19.43 5.83
N ASP A 219 10.21 -18.27 6.41
CA ASP A 219 9.56 -17.01 6.07
C ASP A 219 10.04 -16.51 4.69
N PRO A 220 9.14 -16.28 3.70
CA PRO A 220 9.49 -15.70 2.40
C PRO A 220 10.26 -14.37 2.48
N PHE A 221 10.08 -13.59 3.55
CA PHE A 221 10.85 -12.36 3.78
C PHE A 221 12.36 -12.60 3.91
N ASN A 222 12.80 -13.83 4.22
CA ASN A 222 14.21 -14.18 4.20
C ASN A 222 14.78 -14.21 2.78
N VAL A 223 14.05 -14.80 1.82
CA VAL A 223 14.45 -14.83 0.41
C VAL A 223 14.44 -13.42 -0.19
N GLU A 224 13.44 -12.61 0.18
CA GLU A 224 13.43 -11.19 -0.18
C GLU A 224 14.66 -10.45 0.34
N ARG A 225 15.02 -10.65 1.62
CA ARG A 225 16.20 -10.02 2.24
C ARG A 225 17.49 -10.44 1.54
N GLU A 226 17.62 -11.71 1.15
CA GLU A 226 18.77 -12.17 0.35
C GLU A 226 18.84 -11.49 -1.02
N MET A 227 17.69 -11.31 -1.69
CA MET A 227 17.66 -10.57 -2.95
C MET A 227 18.04 -9.10 -2.76
N ARG A 228 17.59 -8.46 -1.68
CA ARG A 228 18.00 -7.08 -1.32
C ARG A 228 19.50 -7.00 -0.99
N GLN A 229 20.08 -8.02 -0.37
CA GLN A 229 21.53 -8.11 -0.18
C GLN A 229 22.26 -8.24 -1.52
N ALA A 230 21.74 -9.02 -2.48
CA ALA A 230 22.33 -9.13 -3.81
C ALA A 230 22.36 -7.79 -4.56
N VAL A 231 21.34 -6.93 -4.40
CA VAL A 231 21.36 -5.55 -4.92
C VAL A 231 22.51 -4.76 -4.30
N THR A 232 22.69 -4.85 -2.99
CA THR A 232 23.78 -4.18 -2.26
C THR A 232 25.16 -4.63 -2.76
N ASP A 233 25.35 -5.93 -2.92
CA ASP A 233 26.60 -6.51 -3.41
C ASP A 233 26.88 -6.09 -4.86
N PHE A 234 25.84 -6.03 -5.70
CA PHE A 234 25.95 -5.57 -7.08
C PHE A 234 26.31 -4.08 -7.17
N LEU A 235 25.67 -3.23 -6.36
CA LEU A 235 26.03 -1.82 -6.23
C LEU A 235 27.50 -1.68 -5.84
N LYS A 236 27.95 -2.41 -4.81
CA LYS A 236 29.33 -2.34 -4.32
C LYS A 236 30.37 -2.86 -5.32
N THR A 237 30.09 -3.96 -6.02
CA THR A 237 31.11 -4.67 -6.82
C THR A 237 31.10 -4.32 -8.30
N LYS A 238 29.94 -4.01 -8.88
CA LYS A 238 29.77 -3.78 -10.32
C LYS A 238 29.45 -2.32 -10.66
N VAL A 239 28.49 -1.71 -9.97
CA VAL A 239 28.08 -0.32 -10.25
C VAL A 239 29.10 0.69 -9.70
N GLN A 240 29.67 0.37 -8.54
CA GLN A 240 30.70 1.15 -7.83
C GLN A 240 30.33 2.65 -7.72
N PRO A 241 29.23 3.00 -7.02
CA PRO A 241 28.93 4.40 -6.73
C PRO A 241 30.04 5.05 -5.92
N THR A 242 30.29 6.33 -6.16
CA THR A 242 31.20 7.14 -5.35
C THR A 242 30.52 7.55 -4.05
N ASN A 243 31.29 8.04 -3.07
CA ASN A 243 30.72 8.48 -1.79
C ASN A 243 29.84 9.74 -1.88
N THR A 244 29.77 10.34 -3.07
CA THR A 244 28.86 11.44 -3.35
C THR A 244 27.68 10.98 -4.20
N ASP A 245 27.67 9.77 -4.77
CA ASP A 245 26.53 9.34 -5.58
C ASP A 245 25.28 9.12 -4.71
N LEU A 246 24.12 9.34 -5.31
CA LEU A 246 22.83 9.07 -4.69
C LEU A 246 22.28 7.74 -5.17
N VAL A 247 21.76 6.94 -4.25
CA VAL A 247 21.08 5.68 -4.55
C VAL A 247 19.64 5.82 -4.10
N PHE A 248 18.73 5.76 -5.06
CA PHE A 248 17.31 5.62 -4.82
C PHE A 248 16.95 4.14 -4.72
N MET A 249 16.23 3.78 -3.67
CA MET A 249 15.89 2.40 -3.33
C MET A 249 14.37 2.32 -3.21
N SER A 250 13.74 1.53 -4.08
CA SER A 250 12.30 1.32 -4.04
C SER A 250 11.92 0.02 -4.74
N ASP A 251 10.71 -0.46 -4.47
CA ASP A 251 10.13 -1.51 -5.30
C ASP A 251 9.69 -0.92 -6.66
N VAL A 252 9.46 -1.79 -7.66
CA VAL A 252 9.14 -1.38 -9.03
C VAL A 252 7.82 -0.62 -9.14
N ASP A 253 6.86 -0.94 -8.27
CA ASP A 253 5.55 -0.27 -8.21
C ASP A 253 5.58 1.06 -7.44
N GLU A 254 6.72 1.45 -6.88
CA GLU A 254 6.96 2.71 -6.16
C GLU A 254 7.70 3.71 -7.06
N ILE A 255 6.98 4.38 -7.95
CA ILE A 255 7.51 5.27 -8.98
C ILE A 255 7.69 6.68 -8.41
N PRO A 256 8.92 7.17 -8.18
CA PRO A 256 9.14 8.54 -7.75
C PRO A 256 8.84 9.52 -8.89
N ALA A 257 8.41 10.73 -8.55
CA ALA A 257 8.26 11.78 -9.56
C ALA A 257 9.64 12.36 -9.93
N SER A 258 9.84 12.64 -11.22
CA SER A 258 11.09 13.19 -11.76
C SER A 258 11.54 14.47 -11.06
N HIS A 259 10.60 15.38 -10.79
CA HIS A 259 10.86 16.64 -10.10
C HIS A 259 11.29 16.44 -8.63
N SER A 260 10.78 15.42 -7.94
CA SER A 260 11.22 15.05 -6.59
C SER A 260 12.68 14.60 -6.60
N LEU A 261 13.05 13.73 -7.55
CA LEU A 261 14.43 13.26 -7.64
C LEU A 261 15.39 14.37 -8.07
N ALA A 262 14.95 15.27 -8.96
CA ALA A 262 15.75 16.41 -9.39
C ALA A 262 16.04 17.36 -8.21
N LEU A 263 15.03 17.62 -7.39
CA LEU A 263 15.15 18.40 -6.16
C LEU A 263 16.15 17.76 -5.18
N LEU A 264 16.02 16.45 -4.91
CA LEU A 264 16.91 15.74 -3.98
C LEU A 264 18.35 15.63 -4.51
N LYS A 265 18.53 15.52 -5.84
CA LYS A 265 19.84 15.51 -6.50
C LYS A 265 20.54 16.86 -6.40
N ALA A 266 19.82 17.96 -6.62
CA ALA A 266 20.39 19.30 -6.63
C ALA A 266 20.61 19.90 -5.23
N CYS A 267 19.69 19.66 -4.30
CA CYS A 267 19.67 20.34 -3.00
C CYS A 267 20.28 19.51 -1.87
N ASN A 268 20.86 20.19 -0.89
CA ASN A 268 21.59 19.59 0.23
C ASN A 268 20.64 19.13 1.37
N PHE A 269 19.68 18.26 1.05
CA PHE A 269 18.82 17.65 2.05
C PHE A 269 19.60 16.69 2.97
N PRO A 270 19.23 16.60 4.26
CA PRO A 270 19.72 15.54 5.14
C PRO A 270 19.28 14.17 4.64
N LEU A 271 20.23 13.30 4.30
CA LEU A 271 20.01 11.93 3.85
C LEU A 271 20.32 10.92 4.99
N PRO A 272 19.64 9.77 5.06
CA PRO A 272 18.58 9.32 4.14
C PRO A 272 17.27 10.10 4.33
N ILE A 273 16.42 10.03 3.31
CA ILE A 273 15.06 10.62 3.29
C ILE A 273 14.10 9.68 2.57
N HIS A 274 12.91 9.50 3.13
CA HIS A 274 11.81 8.75 2.54
C HIS A 274 11.01 9.61 1.57
N LEU A 275 10.28 8.99 0.65
CA LEU A 275 9.36 9.65 -0.27
C LEU A 275 7.94 9.19 0.04
N GLN A 276 7.05 10.13 0.33
CA GLN A 276 5.63 9.85 0.47
C GLN A 276 5.01 9.69 -0.92
N LEU A 277 4.45 8.53 -1.22
CA LEU A 277 3.89 8.22 -2.52
C LEU A 277 2.35 8.18 -2.44
N ARG A 278 1.68 8.75 -3.45
CA ARG A 278 0.24 8.58 -3.65
C ARG A 278 -0.03 7.13 -4.04
N GLN A 279 -0.87 6.46 -3.28
CA GLN A 279 -1.13 5.05 -3.46
C GLN A 279 -2.34 4.84 -4.39
N PHE A 280 -2.16 3.87 -5.28
CA PHE A 280 -3.13 3.36 -6.22
C PHE A 280 -3.14 1.85 -6.12
N VAL A 281 -4.26 1.24 -6.51
CA VAL A 281 -4.35 -0.21 -6.62
C VAL A 281 -5.06 -0.59 -7.91
N TYR A 282 -4.72 -1.71 -8.54
CA TYR A 282 -5.34 -2.20 -9.80
C TYR A 282 -5.01 -1.38 -11.06
N SER A 283 -5.12 -0.06 -11.00
CA SER A 283 -4.66 0.86 -12.03
C SER A 283 -4.51 2.27 -11.43
N PHE A 284 -3.95 3.22 -12.20
CA PHE A 284 -3.89 4.63 -11.79
C PHE A 284 -5.27 5.31 -11.72
N GLU A 285 -6.35 4.59 -12.02
CA GLU A 285 -7.71 5.08 -11.85
C GLU A 285 -8.26 4.84 -10.43
N TYR A 286 -7.63 4.01 -9.59
CA TYR A 286 -8.17 3.65 -8.27
C TYR A 286 -7.24 4.16 -7.15
N PRO A 287 -7.30 5.46 -6.80
CA PRO A 287 -6.53 6.02 -5.70
C PRO A 287 -7.03 5.49 -4.35
N THR A 288 -6.12 5.30 -3.39
CA THR A 288 -6.43 4.83 -2.03
C THR A 288 -6.09 5.89 -0.97
N ASP A 289 -4.80 6.07 -0.68
CA ASP A 289 -4.30 7.04 0.30
C ASP A 289 -2.91 7.57 -0.11
N SER A 290 -2.21 8.23 0.79
CA SER A 290 -0.83 8.70 0.60
C SER A 290 0.08 8.24 1.74
N ARG A 291 -0.07 6.99 2.20
CA ARG A 291 0.69 6.44 3.33
C ARG A 291 1.90 5.61 2.92
N SER A 292 2.12 5.39 1.62
CA SER A 292 3.32 4.69 1.16
C SER A 292 4.55 5.59 1.36
N TRP A 293 5.58 5.07 2.03
CA TRP A 293 6.76 5.84 2.42
C TRP A 293 8.10 5.10 2.27
N ARG A 294 8.10 3.80 1.92
CA ARG A 294 9.31 2.95 2.00
C ARG A 294 10.36 3.26 0.94
N ALA A 295 9.94 3.87 -0.17
CA ALA A 295 10.84 4.39 -1.18
C ALA A 295 11.72 5.50 -0.60
N GLN A 296 13.03 5.42 -0.82
CA GLN A 296 13.98 6.26 -0.09
C GLN A 296 15.24 6.58 -0.88
N MET A 297 15.79 7.76 -0.60
CA MET A 297 17.03 8.25 -1.17
C MET A 297 18.15 8.20 -0.12
N HIS A 298 19.29 7.64 -0.52
CA HIS A 298 20.50 7.55 0.28
C HIS A 298 21.68 8.20 -0.45
N GLU A 299 22.62 8.75 0.32
CA GLU A 299 23.97 9.00 -0.18
C GLU A 299 24.77 7.71 -0.02
N TRP A 300 25.44 7.26 -1.08
CA TRP A 300 26.26 6.07 -0.99
C TRP A 300 27.48 6.32 -0.10
N ARG A 301 27.75 5.42 0.85
CA ARG A 301 28.88 5.52 1.77
C ARG A 301 29.71 4.23 1.82
N GLY A 302 29.98 3.65 0.66
CA GLY A 302 30.87 2.49 0.52
C GLY A 302 30.24 1.13 0.86
N GLY A 303 28.93 1.07 1.04
CA GLY A 303 28.19 -0.17 1.33
C GLY A 303 27.98 -0.44 2.83
N PRO A 304 27.58 -1.67 3.21
CA PRO A 304 27.30 -2.01 4.60
C PRO A 304 28.50 -1.81 5.52
N PRO A 305 28.30 -1.38 6.78
CA PRO A 305 26.99 -1.11 7.41
C PRO A 305 26.43 0.30 7.14
N LEU A 306 27.13 1.13 6.35
CA LEU A 306 26.77 2.55 6.19
C LEU A 306 25.67 2.79 5.14
N THR A 307 25.63 1.98 4.09
CA THR A 307 24.58 2.02 3.07
C THR A 307 24.27 0.61 2.60
N GLU A 308 23.03 0.19 2.75
CA GLU A 308 22.53 -1.10 2.25
C GLU A 308 21.18 -0.90 1.58
N TYR A 309 20.90 -1.69 0.54
CA TYR A 309 19.61 -1.68 -0.13
C TYR A 309 18.55 -2.27 0.81
N MET A 310 17.62 -1.43 1.26
CA MET A 310 16.61 -1.81 2.24
C MET A 310 15.24 -1.23 1.88
N HIS A 311 14.19 -1.81 2.47
CA HIS A 311 12.79 -1.40 2.31
C HIS A 311 12.10 -1.25 3.68
N SER A 312 12.87 -0.77 4.64
CA SER A 312 12.50 -0.49 6.03
C SER A 312 12.81 0.97 6.36
N LYS A 313 12.43 1.41 7.56
CA LYS A 313 12.65 2.80 7.98
C LYS A 313 14.13 3.09 8.21
N ALA A 314 14.71 3.97 7.39
CA ALA A 314 16.05 4.51 7.61
C ALA A 314 16.08 5.84 8.39
N THR A 315 15.00 6.61 8.37
CA THR A 315 14.89 7.90 9.08
C THR A 315 13.44 8.26 9.42
N ASN A 316 13.24 9.33 10.21
CA ASN A 316 11.93 9.92 10.47
C ASN A 316 11.48 10.93 9.40
N ARG A 317 12.36 11.33 8.47
CA ARG A 317 12.09 12.37 7.47
C ARG A 317 11.49 11.80 6.19
N THR A 318 10.45 12.45 5.70
CA THR A 318 9.77 12.09 4.45
C THR A 318 9.49 13.33 3.61
N LEU A 319 9.85 13.32 2.33
CA LEU A 319 9.41 14.31 1.36
C LEU A 319 7.95 14.03 1.00
N ALA A 320 7.06 14.98 1.26
CA ALA A 320 5.64 14.84 0.98
C ALA A 320 5.36 14.77 -0.52
N ASP A 321 4.31 14.04 -0.93
CA ASP A 321 3.79 14.02 -2.29
C ASP A 321 4.88 13.91 -3.38
N ALA A 322 5.69 12.85 -3.28
CA ALA A 322 6.94 12.72 -4.01
C ALA A 322 6.90 11.68 -5.15
N GLY A 323 5.73 11.07 -5.41
CA GLY A 323 5.54 10.09 -6.48
C GLY A 323 4.30 9.23 -6.26
N TRP A 324 4.33 8.00 -6.80
CA TRP A 324 3.20 7.08 -6.87
C TRP A 324 3.57 5.68 -6.42
N HIS A 325 2.66 4.99 -5.73
CA HIS A 325 2.77 3.57 -5.42
C HIS A 325 1.56 2.83 -6.00
N CYS A 326 1.74 2.10 -7.10
CA CYS A 326 0.64 1.44 -7.83
C CYS A 326 0.64 -0.07 -7.58
N SER A 327 0.01 -0.49 -6.48
CA SER A 327 -0.02 -1.91 -6.11
C SER A 327 -0.98 -2.70 -7.02
N PHE A 328 -0.58 -3.89 -7.46
CA PHE A 328 -1.41 -4.71 -8.36
C PHE A 328 -1.84 -4.00 -9.65
N CYS A 329 -1.06 -3.03 -10.15
CA CYS A 329 -1.38 -2.34 -11.40
C CYS A 329 -0.86 -3.11 -12.61
N PHE A 330 -1.72 -3.96 -13.17
CA PHE A 330 -1.38 -4.85 -14.26
C PHE A 330 -2.41 -4.83 -15.38
N ARG A 331 -1.93 -5.00 -16.60
CA ARG A 331 -2.78 -5.11 -17.78
C ARG A 331 -3.52 -6.46 -17.87
N SER A 332 -2.95 -7.55 -17.32
CA SER A 332 -3.49 -8.90 -17.46
C SER A 332 -3.84 -9.54 -16.12
N ILE A 333 -4.95 -10.27 -16.06
CA ILE A 333 -5.36 -11.02 -14.85
C ILE A 333 -4.35 -12.11 -14.48
N SER A 334 -3.63 -12.67 -15.46
CA SER A 334 -2.53 -13.61 -15.18
C SER A 334 -1.44 -13.00 -14.30
N ASP A 335 -1.12 -11.70 -14.47
CA ASP A 335 -0.11 -11.03 -13.65
C ASP A 335 -0.61 -10.79 -12.21
N PHE A 336 -1.92 -10.55 -12.04
CA PHE A 336 -2.54 -10.55 -10.71
C PHE A 336 -2.38 -11.91 -10.04
N VAL A 337 -2.76 -12.99 -10.71
CA VAL A 337 -2.63 -14.37 -10.20
C VAL A 337 -1.17 -14.65 -9.83
N PHE A 338 -0.24 -14.28 -10.70
CA PHE A 338 1.19 -14.44 -10.47
C PHE A 338 1.63 -13.70 -9.20
N LYS A 339 1.43 -12.37 -9.12
CA LYS A 339 1.86 -11.57 -7.96
C LYS A 339 1.23 -12.04 -6.65
N MET A 340 -0.07 -12.36 -6.68
CA MET A 340 -0.79 -12.89 -5.51
C MET A 340 -0.14 -14.17 -4.96
N SER A 341 0.43 -15.00 -5.83
CA SER A 341 1.06 -16.28 -5.49
C SER A 341 2.56 -16.21 -5.20
N SER A 342 3.25 -15.12 -5.56
CA SER A 342 4.72 -15.10 -5.67
C SER A 342 5.46 -14.20 -4.67
N TYR A 343 4.82 -13.17 -4.13
CA TYR A 343 5.47 -12.18 -3.25
C TYR A 343 5.47 -12.57 -1.77
N SER A 344 6.26 -11.86 -0.96
CA SER A 344 6.57 -12.23 0.43
C SER A 344 5.37 -12.25 1.37
N HIS A 345 4.32 -11.48 1.09
CA HIS A 345 3.05 -11.50 1.84
C HIS A 345 2.15 -12.67 1.41
N SER A 346 2.73 -13.85 1.34
CA SER A 346 2.07 -15.07 0.88
C SER A 346 0.99 -15.55 1.86
N ASP A 347 1.05 -15.09 3.11
CA ASP A 347 0.06 -15.31 4.17
C ASP A 347 -1.34 -14.76 3.83
N ARG A 348 -1.39 -13.67 3.04
CA ARG A 348 -2.65 -13.07 2.56
C ARG A 348 -3.42 -14.04 1.67
N LEU A 349 -2.71 -14.78 0.82
CA LEU A 349 -3.27 -15.81 -0.05
C LEU A 349 -3.39 -17.16 0.68
N PHE A 350 -2.26 -17.78 1.03
CA PHE A 350 -2.19 -19.17 1.48
C PHE A 350 -2.70 -19.41 2.89
N GLY A 351 -2.90 -18.35 3.69
CA GLY A 351 -3.66 -18.51 4.92
C GLY A 351 -5.13 -18.88 4.66
N ASN A 352 -5.63 -18.75 3.43
CA ASN A 352 -7.01 -19.09 3.07
C ASN A 352 -7.09 -20.56 2.64
N LYS A 353 -7.87 -21.38 3.35
CA LYS A 353 -8.08 -22.79 2.96
C LYS A 353 -8.69 -22.96 1.56
N ASN A 354 -9.40 -21.94 1.07
CA ASN A 354 -10.01 -21.88 -0.25
C ASN A 354 -9.28 -20.90 -1.17
N TYR A 355 -7.96 -20.71 -1.01
CA TYR A 355 -7.19 -19.72 -1.78
C TYR A 355 -7.31 -19.91 -3.30
N GLN A 356 -7.56 -21.13 -3.78
CA GLN A 356 -7.76 -21.39 -5.21
C GLN A 356 -8.95 -20.59 -5.78
N LYS A 357 -9.98 -20.30 -4.97
CA LYS A 357 -11.09 -19.44 -5.38
C LYS A 357 -10.67 -17.97 -5.53
N LEU A 358 -9.70 -17.52 -4.73
CA LEU A 358 -9.14 -16.16 -4.84
C LEU A 358 -8.27 -16.00 -6.09
N LEU A 359 -7.74 -17.11 -6.62
CA LEU A 359 -6.96 -17.14 -7.86
C LEU A 359 -7.82 -17.34 -9.12
N ASN A 360 -9.15 -17.43 -8.99
CA ASN A 360 -10.03 -17.58 -10.15
C ASN A 360 -10.01 -16.28 -10.98
N PRO A 361 -9.68 -16.32 -12.29
CA PRO A 361 -9.58 -15.10 -13.10
C PRO A 361 -10.85 -14.25 -13.15
N ALA A 362 -12.03 -14.88 -13.24
CA ALA A 362 -13.30 -14.16 -13.28
C ALA A 362 -13.61 -13.47 -11.93
N GLU A 363 -13.23 -14.11 -10.81
CA GLU A 363 -13.37 -13.50 -9.49
C GLU A 363 -12.41 -12.33 -9.30
N ILE A 364 -11.15 -12.45 -9.74
CA ILE A 364 -10.19 -11.33 -9.71
C ILE A 364 -10.73 -10.18 -10.57
N GLN A 365 -11.15 -10.45 -11.81
CA GLN A 365 -11.72 -9.42 -12.69
C GLN A 365 -12.90 -8.71 -12.04
N ARG A 366 -13.84 -9.47 -11.46
CA ARG A 366 -15.01 -8.90 -10.76
C ARG A 366 -14.58 -7.97 -9.63
N LYS A 367 -13.63 -8.40 -8.79
CA LYS A 367 -13.12 -7.61 -7.67
C LYS A 367 -12.40 -6.35 -8.11
N VAL A 368 -11.54 -6.46 -9.13
CA VAL A 368 -10.86 -5.30 -9.73
C VAL A 368 -11.89 -4.28 -10.24
N CYS A 369 -12.88 -4.73 -11.02
CA CYS A 369 -13.91 -3.83 -11.57
C CYS A 369 -14.77 -3.16 -10.48
N THR A 370 -15.02 -3.86 -9.38
CA THR A 370 -15.83 -3.37 -8.26
C THR A 370 -15.04 -2.62 -7.20
N GLY A 371 -13.71 -2.59 -7.28
CA GLY A 371 -12.83 -2.01 -6.27
C GLY A 371 -12.69 -2.87 -5.00
N GLU A 372 -13.16 -4.12 -4.99
CA GLU A 372 -13.03 -5.01 -3.84
C GLU A 372 -11.60 -5.55 -3.69
N ASP A 373 -11.16 -5.85 -2.45
CA ASP A 373 -9.85 -6.45 -2.17
C ASP A 373 -9.70 -7.87 -2.78
N VAL A 374 -8.67 -8.07 -3.60
CA VAL A 374 -8.41 -9.35 -4.30
C VAL A 374 -8.21 -10.53 -3.34
N PHE A 375 -7.72 -10.31 -2.11
CA PHE A 375 -7.57 -11.35 -1.08
C PHE A 375 -8.84 -11.54 -0.23
N GLY A 376 -9.84 -10.66 -0.36
CA GLY A 376 -11.04 -10.65 0.47
C GLY A 376 -10.76 -10.26 1.93
N LEU A 377 -9.75 -9.42 2.14
CA LEU A 377 -9.38 -8.87 3.44
C LEU A 377 -10.09 -7.54 3.68
N LEU A 378 -10.33 -7.23 4.95
CA LEU A 378 -10.79 -5.90 5.34
C LEU A 378 -9.59 -4.93 5.34
N PRO A 379 -9.83 -3.62 5.17
CA PRO A 379 -8.78 -2.60 5.25
C PRO A 379 -7.97 -2.66 6.55
N GLU A 380 -6.65 -2.56 6.44
CA GLU A 380 -5.74 -2.42 7.59
C GLU A 380 -5.76 -0.97 8.09
N VAL A 381 -6.63 -0.67 9.05
CA VAL A 381 -6.86 0.70 9.56
C VAL A 381 -6.83 0.76 11.09
N TYR A 382 -6.63 1.97 11.62
CA TYR A 382 -6.46 2.23 13.05
C TYR A 382 -7.67 2.92 13.72
N THR A 383 -8.67 3.33 12.94
CA THR A 383 -9.90 3.93 13.47
C THR A 383 -11.15 3.35 12.81
N TRP A 384 -12.28 3.34 13.52
CA TRP A 384 -13.56 2.89 12.95
C TRP A 384 -14.06 3.80 11.82
N ALA A 385 -13.83 5.10 11.95
CA ALA A 385 -14.18 6.07 10.90
C ALA A 385 -13.45 5.72 9.60
N GLU A 386 -12.16 5.40 9.69
CA GLU A 386 -11.37 4.98 8.54
C GLU A 386 -11.81 3.61 7.99
N LEU A 387 -12.17 2.66 8.85
CA LEU A 387 -12.69 1.36 8.39
C LEU A 387 -13.97 1.53 7.56
N LEU A 388 -14.91 2.34 8.06
CA LEU A 388 -16.16 2.63 7.37
C LEU A 388 -15.91 3.37 6.05
N TRP A 389 -14.99 4.34 6.05
CA TRP A 389 -14.63 5.07 4.84
C TRP A 389 -14.02 4.15 3.76
N ARG A 390 -13.19 3.17 4.15
CA ARG A 390 -12.55 2.22 3.23
C ARG A 390 -13.34 0.93 2.99
N TRP A 391 -14.54 0.78 3.57
CA TRP A 391 -15.26 -0.49 3.57
C TRP A 391 -15.56 -1.02 2.17
N ASN A 392 -15.90 -0.10 1.25
CA ASN A 392 -16.26 -0.44 -0.13
C ASN A 392 -15.04 -0.46 -1.08
N GLY A 393 -13.82 -0.34 -0.56
CA GLY A 393 -12.61 -0.24 -1.37
C GLY A 393 -12.44 1.11 -2.07
N PRO A 394 -11.40 1.26 -2.91
CA PRO A 394 -11.17 2.46 -3.72
C PRO A 394 -12.27 2.69 -4.75
N VAL A 395 -12.59 3.97 -4.94
CA VAL A 395 -13.51 4.41 -5.98
C VAL A 395 -12.70 4.83 -7.20
N LYS A 396 -13.14 4.40 -8.38
CA LYS A 396 -12.57 4.81 -9.66
C LYS A 396 -12.64 6.33 -9.82
N SER A 397 -11.47 6.95 -9.99
CA SER A 397 -11.27 8.37 -10.26
C SER A 397 -11.74 8.72 -11.68
N THR A 398 -12.38 9.87 -11.80
CA THR A 398 -12.75 10.47 -13.10
C THR A 398 -11.69 11.45 -13.60
N SER A 399 -10.56 11.55 -12.91
CA SER A 399 -9.47 12.48 -13.20
C SER A 399 -8.15 11.74 -13.26
N ALA A 400 -7.36 12.08 -14.28
CA ALA A 400 -5.98 11.64 -14.42
C ALA A 400 -4.98 12.75 -14.02
N VAL A 401 -5.43 13.76 -13.27
CA VAL A 401 -4.56 14.84 -12.80
C VAL A 401 -3.54 14.28 -11.80
N GLY A 402 -2.27 14.48 -12.11
CA GLY A 402 -1.17 14.08 -11.24
C GLY A 402 -0.96 12.57 -11.17
N VAL A 403 -1.22 11.84 -12.26
CA VAL A 403 -0.70 10.48 -12.51
C VAL A 403 0.62 10.57 -13.30
N PRO A 404 1.42 9.48 -13.43
CA PRO A 404 2.69 9.53 -14.16
C PRO A 404 2.55 9.99 -15.61
N LYS A 405 3.51 10.77 -16.11
CA LYS A 405 3.43 11.39 -17.45
C LYS A 405 3.28 10.35 -18.56
N ALA A 406 3.96 9.21 -18.42
CA ALA A 406 3.98 8.15 -19.41
C ALA A 406 2.61 7.51 -19.64
N VAL A 407 1.79 7.39 -18.59
CA VAL A 407 0.44 6.83 -18.64
C VAL A 407 -0.47 7.68 -19.52
N ILE A 408 -0.28 9.00 -19.51
CA ILE A 408 -1.08 9.94 -20.32
C ILE A 408 -0.54 10.05 -21.74
N GLN A 409 0.78 10.12 -21.90
CA GLN A 409 1.41 10.30 -23.20
C GLN A 409 1.20 9.10 -24.14
N ASP A 410 1.00 7.91 -23.58
CA ASP A 410 0.80 6.68 -24.34
C ASP A 410 -0.29 5.83 -23.69
N SER A 411 -1.49 6.41 -23.65
CA SER A 411 -2.63 5.82 -22.95
C SER A 411 -3.04 4.48 -23.56
N GLU A 412 -2.88 4.27 -24.87
CA GLU A 412 -3.23 3.01 -25.51
C GLU A 412 -2.30 1.88 -25.01
N ARG A 413 -0.99 2.12 -24.96
CA ARG A 413 -0.01 1.14 -24.47
C ARG A 413 -0.23 0.74 -23.02
N PHE A 414 -0.65 1.68 -22.18
CA PHE A 414 -0.89 1.46 -20.75
C PHE A 414 -2.37 1.37 -20.39
N SER A 415 -3.26 1.19 -21.38
CA SER A 415 -4.68 0.99 -21.13
C SER A 415 -4.96 -0.45 -20.74
N ASP A 416 -5.94 -0.61 -19.85
CA ASP A 416 -6.49 -1.90 -19.47
C ASP A 416 -7.32 -2.45 -20.63
N HIS A 417 -6.70 -3.27 -21.49
CA HIS A 417 -7.45 -4.11 -22.44
C HIS A 417 -8.03 -5.31 -21.68
N HIS A 418 -9.05 -5.08 -20.87
CA HIS A 418 -9.92 -6.16 -20.39
C HIS A 418 -10.90 -6.54 -21.50
N ASN A 419 -10.38 -7.06 -22.61
CA ASN A 419 -11.24 -7.66 -23.62
C ASN A 419 -11.80 -8.96 -23.04
N SER A 420 -13.13 -9.06 -22.97
CA SER A 420 -13.86 -10.25 -22.52
C SER A 420 -13.68 -11.48 -23.43
N SER A 421 -12.84 -11.39 -24.46
CA SER A 421 -12.59 -12.44 -25.44
C SER A 421 -11.55 -13.47 -25.00
N ASP A 422 -10.78 -13.23 -23.94
CA ASP A 422 -9.75 -14.18 -23.48
C ASP A 422 -10.32 -15.35 -22.63
N VAL A 423 -11.65 -15.46 -22.52
CA VAL A 423 -12.33 -16.56 -21.82
C VAL A 423 -12.70 -17.72 -22.76
N GLU A 424 -12.60 -17.55 -24.09
CA GLU A 424 -12.89 -18.61 -25.07
C GLU A 424 -11.66 -18.94 -25.91
N GLN A 425 -10.69 -19.65 -25.33
CA GLN A 425 -9.78 -20.44 -26.15
C GLN A 425 -9.31 -21.70 -25.43
N SER A 426 -10.22 -22.68 -25.34
CA SER A 426 -9.87 -24.09 -25.14
C SER A 426 -10.87 -25.02 -25.81
N THR A 427 -11.12 -24.85 -27.11
CA THR A 427 -11.59 -25.93 -28.00
C THR A 427 -11.31 -25.53 -29.44
N SER A 428 -10.33 -26.17 -30.05
CA SER A 428 -10.02 -26.06 -31.48
C SER A 428 -10.85 -27.07 -32.28
N GLU A 429 -11.55 -26.61 -33.32
CA GLU A 429 -11.60 -27.25 -34.64
C GLU A 429 -12.14 -26.28 -35.71
N PRO A 430 -11.72 -26.36 -36.99
CA PRO A 430 -11.91 -25.28 -37.97
C PRO A 430 -13.03 -25.58 -38.98
N SER A 431 -13.77 -24.55 -39.42
CA SER A 431 -14.39 -24.56 -40.75
C SER A 431 -14.82 -23.18 -41.28
N SER A 432 -14.42 -22.95 -42.54
CA SER A 432 -15.01 -22.16 -43.64
C SER A 432 -15.30 -20.65 -43.53
N GLU A 433 -14.67 -19.94 -44.48
CA GLU A 433 -15.04 -18.66 -45.08
C GLU A 433 -16.56 -18.44 -45.27
N LYS A 434 -17.05 -17.23 -44.94
CA LYS A 434 -17.49 -16.23 -45.93
C LYS A 434 -18.05 -14.93 -45.31
N ASP A 435 -17.68 -13.84 -46.00
CA ASP A 435 -18.40 -12.60 -46.32
C ASP A 435 -18.79 -11.58 -45.21
N ASP A 436 -18.13 -10.43 -45.31
CA ASP A 436 -18.61 -9.03 -45.22
C ASP A 436 -19.82 -8.69 -44.34
N GLU A 437 -19.57 -7.99 -43.23
CA GLU A 437 -20.37 -6.82 -42.87
C GLU A 437 -19.56 -5.81 -42.04
N VAL A 438 -19.40 -4.60 -42.60
CA VAL A 438 -18.82 -3.42 -41.95
C VAL A 438 -19.76 -2.97 -40.83
N SER A 439 -19.37 -3.19 -39.58
CA SER A 439 -20.08 -2.64 -38.41
C SER A 439 -19.24 -1.50 -37.80
N LEU A 440 -19.63 -0.26 -38.14
CA LEU A 440 -19.30 0.93 -37.38
C LEU A 440 -19.88 0.81 -35.96
N PHE A 441 -19.03 0.73 -34.93
CA PHE A 441 -19.45 1.08 -33.57
C PHE A 441 -18.68 2.31 -33.09
N THR A 442 -19.34 3.44 -33.33
CA THR A 442 -19.41 4.67 -32.54
C THR A 442 -18.37 4.85 -31.43
N THR A 443 -17.36 5.67 -31.73
CA THR A 443 -16.69 6.54 -30.76
C THR A 443 -17.75 7.43 -30.09
N SER A 444 -17.96 7.27 -28.79
CA SER A 444 -18.81 8.18 -28.01
C SER A 444 -18.15 9.56 -27.95
N ARG A 445 -18.58 10.47 -28.81
CA ARG A 445 -18.28 11.90 -28.72
C ARG A 445 -18.84 12.45 -27.42
N PHE A 446 -18.01 13.15 -26.67
CA PHE A 446 -18.42 14.02 -25.55
C PHE A 446 -19.46 15.03 -26.05
N VAL A 447 -20.71 14.87 -25.60
CA VAL A 447 -21.73 15.92 -25.66
C VAL A 447 -21.80 16.53 -24.27
N ALA A 448 -21.25 17.74 -24.11
CA ALA A 448 -21.45 18.54 -22.92
C ALA A 448 -22.92 18.94 -22.81
N ARG A 449 -23.67 18.28 -21.92
CA ARG A 449 -24.96 18.78 -21.44
C ARG A 449 -24.73 19.60 -20.17
N THR A 450 -24.77 20.92 -20.32
CA THR A 450 -24.93 21.84 -19.19
C THR A 450 -26.30 21.63 -18.58
N THR A 451 -26.34 21.13 -17.35
CA THR A 451 -27.56 21.07 -16.53
C THR A 451 -27.39 22.09 -15.40
N SER A 452 -28.08 23.22 -15.50
CA SER A 452 -28.17 24.24 -14.46
C SER A 452 -29.17 23.81 -13.38
N ILE A 453 -28.70 23.54 -12.17
CA ILE A 453 -29.55 23.34 -10.99
C ILE A 453 -29.53 24.65 -10.19
N PHE A 454 -30.65 25.35 -10.15
CA PHE A 454 -30.91 26.41 -9.17
C PHE A 454 -31.26 25.75 -7.83
N ASN A 455 -30.65 26.18 -6.73
CA ASN A 455 -31.12 25.84 -5.40
C ASN A 455 -31.67 27.08 -4.67
N SER A 456 -32.93 26.97 -4.28
CA SER A 456 -33.71 27.95 -3.52
C SER A 456 -33.55 27.68 -2.02
N SER A 457 -32.54 28.27 -1.40
CA SER A 457 -32.53 28.45 0.06
C SER A 457 -31.52 29.53 0.41
N GLY A 458 -32.00 30.78 0.49
CA GLY A 458 -31.21 31.92 0.91
C GLY A 458 -30.66 31.73 2.32
N ARG A 459 -29.35 31.48 2.39
CA ARG A 459 -28.39 31.85 3.45
C ARG A 459 -27.01 31.34 3.01
N GLY A 460 -26.33 32.12 2.18
CA GLY A 460 -24.94 31.87 1.80
C GLY A 460 -23.98 32.49 2.81
N ILE A 461 -23.01 31.71 3.29
CA ILE A 461 -21.79 32.26 3.88
C ILE A 461 -20.90 32.67 2.70
N THR A 462 -20.80 33.97 2.45
CA THR A 462 -19.93 34.53 1.43
C THR A 462 -18.50 34.58 1.97
N TRP A 463 -17.60 33.78 1.42
CA TRP A 463 -16.17 34.01 1.59
C TRP A 463 -15.77 35.19 0.70
N HIS A 464 -15.65 36.37 1.30
CA HIS A 464 -15.02 37.51 0.61
C HIS A 464 -13.51 37.30 0.59
N LEU A 465 -12.97 36.85 -0.55
CA LEU A 465 -11.57 37.06 -0.87
C LEU A 465 -11.37 38.57 -1.08
N VAL A 466 -10.99 39.29 -0.02
CA VAL A 466 -10.64 40.71 -0.12
C VAL A 466 -9.24 40.83 -0.74
N LEU A 467 -9.17 40.79 -2.06
CA LEU A 467 -8.02 41.31 -2.79
C LEU A 467 -8.07 42.84 -2.72
N ARG A 468 -7.43 43.42 -1.70
CA ARG A 468 -7.22 44.87 -1.64
C ARG A 468 -6.28 45.25 -2.79
N ARG A 469 -6.85 45.88 -3.82
CA ARG A 469 -6.11 46.58 -4.88
C ARG A 469 -5.35 47.74 -4.21
N LEU A 470 -4.05 47.59 -3.98
CA LEU A 470 -3.20 48.71 -3.57
C LEU A 470 -2.89 49.55 -4.81
N THR A 471 -3.81 50.43 -5.18
CA THR A 471 -3.49 51.55 -6.06
C THR A 471 -3.02 52.71 -5.20
N GLY A 472 -1.71 52.87 -5.10
CA GLY A 472 -1.06 54.06 -4.58
C GLY A 472 0.17 54.32 -5.44
N LEU A 473 0.02 55.16 -6.46
CA LEU A 473 1.13 55.83 -7.13
C LEU A 473 1.67 56.85 -6.12
N ASP A 474 2.94 56.69 -5.73
CA ASP A 474 3.72 57.78 -5.12
C ASP A 474 4.87 58.13 -6.06
N GLN A 475 5.06 59.42 -6.32
CA GLN A 475 5.95 60.01 -7.32
C GLN A 475 7.43 60.01 -6.88
N THR A 476 7.92 58.91 -6.34
CA THR A 476 9.36 58.77 -6.06
C THR A 476 9.85 57.42 -6.57
N GLY A 477 10.48 57.43 -7.74
CA GLY A 477 10.92 56.24 -8.48
C GLY A 477 11.98 55.39 -7.77
N ARG A 478 11.59 54.63 -6.73
CA ARG A 478 12.38 53.51 -6.19
C ARG A 478 11.46 52.32 -5.94
N GLY A 479 11.59 51.31 -6.81
CA GLY A 479 10.83 50.06 -6.72
C GLY A 479 11.19 49.26 -5.46
N LYS A 480 10.21 49.10 -4.55
CA LYS A 480 10.25 48.05 -3.52
C LYS A 480 9.61 46.79 -4.11
N ARG A 481 10.33 45.66 -4.12
CA ARG A 481 9.76 44.34 -4.40
C ARG A 481 8.78 44.00 -3.27
N ALA A 482 7.49 44.00 -3.56
CA ALA A 482 6.48 43.50 -2.65
C ALA A 482 6.40 41.97 -2.78
N ALA A 483 6.87 41.25 -1.75
CA ALA A 483 6.58 39.83 -1.59
C ALA A 483 5.21 39.70 -0.94
N ALA A 484 4.25 39.07 -1.63
CA ALA A 484 3.01 38.64 -1.02
C ALA A 484 3.28 37.35 -0.22
N LEU A 485 3.61 37.51 1.07
CA LEU A 485 3.69 36.38 1.99
C LEU A 485 2.29 36.11 2.53
N ILE A 486 1.65 35.01 2.11
CA ILE A 486 0.42 34.53 2.77
C ILE A 486 0.86 33.94 4.12
N ARG A 487 0.71 34.74 5.19
CA ARG A 487 0.94 34.28 6.55
C ARG A 487 -0.33 33.57 7.03
N VAL A 488 -0.34 32.24 6.99
CA VAL A 488 -1.38 31.45 7.66
C VAL A 488 -1.08 31.46 9.15
N THR A 489 -1.74 32.34 9.90
CA THR A 489 -1.77 32.27 11.36
C THR A 489 -2.90 31.33 11.78
N ALA A 490 -2.56 30.19 12.39
CA ALA A 490 -3.54 29.37 13.08
C ALA A 490 -4.15 30.19 14.23
N PRO A 491 -5.48 30.22 14.40
CA PRO A 491 -6.07 30.82 15.58
C PRO A 491 -5.75 29.93 16.78
N SER A 492 -4.86 30.42 17.65
CA SER A 492 -4.82 29.98 19.03
C SER A 492 -6.10 30.46 19.72
N ASN A 493 -7.02 29.57 20.05
CA ASN A 493 -7.63 29.64 21.37
C ASN A 493 -8.23 28.31 21.84
N PRO A 494 -8.24 28.10 23.17
CA PRO A 494 -8.48 26.82 23.82
C PRO A 494 -9.97 26.62 24.17
N ALA A 495 -10.26 25.36 24.46
CA ALA A 495 -11.27 24.90 25.40
C ALA A 495 -12.75 24.88 25.00
N PHE A 496 -13.33 23.73 25.40
CA PHE A 496 -14.71 23.38 25.73
C PHE A 496 -15.62 22.78 24.63
N PRO A 497 -16.42 21.76 25.02
CA PRO A 497 -16.11 20.56 25.80
C PRO A 497 -16.17 19.27 24.95
#